data_AF-A0A524MRJ2-F1
#
_entry.id   AF-A0A524MRJ2-F1
#
_cell.length_a   1.000
_cell.length_b   1.000
_cell.length_c   1.000
_cell.angle_alpha   90.00
_cell.angle_beta   90.00
_cell.angle_gamma   90.00
#
_symmetry.space_group_name_H-M   'P 1'
#
loop_
_entity.id
_entity.type
_entity.pdbx_description
1 polymer ?
#
loop_
_entity_poly.entity_id
_entity_poly.type
_entity_poly.pdbx_seq_one_letter_code
_entity_poly.pdbx_strand_id
1 'polypeptide(L)'
;MQLPKMAKAEQIFNQPEITDIAAKIREELEKKKLKTRVKHGQRIAVTAGSRGIANIPLILKTVVAELKTAGAKPFIIPAMG
;
A
#
# COMPACT_ATOMS: atom_id res chain seq x y z
N MET A 1 -17.32 -14.01 38.65
CA MET A 1 -15.90 -13.62 38.47
C MET A 1 -15.85 -12.10 38.41
N GLN A 2 -15.19 -11.43 39.36
CA GLN A 2 -15.03 -9.97 39.32
C GLN A 2 -13.83 -9.62 38.45
N LEU A 3 -14.03 -8.71 37.48
CA LEU A 3 -12.94 -8.14 36.71
C LEU A 3 -12.16 -7.13 37.58
N PRO A 4 -10.84 -6.98 37.38
CA PRO A 4 -10.03 -6.02 38.14
C PRO A 4 -10.44 -4.57 37.83
N LYS A 5 -9.98 -3.62 38.66
CA LYS A 5 -10.14 -2.18 38.39
C LYS A 5 -9.38 -1.84 37.10
N MET A 6 -10.10 -1.32 36.10
CA MET A 6 -9.56 -0.90 34.80
C MET A 6 -9.46 0.64 34.74
N ALA A 7 -8.60 1.15 33.86
CA ALA A 7 -8.49 2.57 33.54
C ALA A 7 -8.72 2.82 32.05
N LYS A 8 -9.28 3.97 31.68
CA LYS A 8 -9.42 4.37 30.27
C LYS A 8 -8.04 4.78 29.74
N ALA A 9 -7.64 4.20 28.61
CA ALA A 9 -6.51 4.67 27.81
C ALA A 9 -7.05 5.19 26.47
N GLU A 10 -6.53 6.33 26.02
CA GLU A 10 -6.84 6.91 24.73
C GLU A 10 -5.53 7.23 24.01
N GLN A 11 -5.42 6.81 22.76
CA GLN A 11 -4.24 7.01 21.93
C GLN A 11 -4.63 7.79 20.68
N ILE A 12 -4.09 9.00 20.56
CA ILE A 12 -4.29 9.86 19.39
C ILE A 12 -3.06 9.71 18.50
N PHE A 13 -3.27 9.26 17.27
CA PHE A 13 -2.22 9.17 16.26
C PHE A 13 -2.31 10.37 15.32
N ASN A 14 -1.18 10.90 14.88
CA ASN A 14 -1.17 11.80 13.73
C ASN A 14 -1.56 10.99 12.47
N GLN A 15 -2.70 11.33 11.85
CA GLN A 15 -3.22 10.64 10.66
C GLN A 15 -3.31 11.62 9.49
N PRO A 16 -2.22 11.79 8.71
CA PRO A 16 -2.29 12.59 7.50
C PRO A 16 -3.23 11.94 6.49
N GLU A 17 -4.17 12.73 5.96
CA GLU A 17 -5.15 12.26 4.99
C GLU A 17 -4.71 12.48 3.55
N ILE A 18 -5.08 11.54 2.68
CA ILE A 18 -4.88 11.64 1.23
C ILE A 18 -6.25 11.57 0.57
N THR A 19 -6.67 12.67 -0.06
CA THR A 19 -7.99 12.77 -0.70
C THR A 19 -8.07 11.93 -1.98
N ASP A 20 -7.01 11.93 -2.80
CA ASP A 20 -6.91 11.08 -3.99
C ASP A 20 -5.71 10.14 -3.90
N ILE A 21 -6.00 8.93 -3.41
CA ILE A 21 -5.02 7.86 -3.22
C ILE A 21 -4.38 7.45 -4.56
N ALA A 22 -5.17 7.40 -5.64
CA ALA A 22 -4.67 6.92 -6.92
C ALA A 22 -3.72 7.93 -7.57
N ALA A 23 -4.09 9.22 -7.56
CA ALA A 23 -3.21 10.29 -8.02
C ALA A 23 -1.92 10.34 -7.20
N LYS A 24 -2.02 10.22 -5.87
CA LYS A 24 -0.83 10.25 -5.01
C LYS A 24 0.12 9.09 -5.26
N ILE A 25 -0.39 7.87 -5.46
CA ILE A 25 0.43 6.71 -5.82
C ILE A 25 1.16 6.94 -7.15
N ARG A 26 0.46 7.44 -8.18
CA ARG A 26 1.06 7.73 -9.49
C ARG A 26 2.17 8.78 -9.37
N GLU A 27 1.91 9.86 -8.65
CA GLU A 27 2.88 10.92 -8.39
C GLU A 27 4.16 10.35 -7.74
N GLU A 28 4.00 9.55 -6.69
CA GLU A 28 5.15 8.98 -5.97
C GLU A 28 5.92 7.94 -6.81
N LEU A 29 5.23 7.12 -7.62
CA LEU A 29 5.88 6.16 -8.51
C LEU A 29 6.64 6.84 -9.66
N GLU A 30 6.09 7.93 -10.21
CA GLU A 30 6.77 8.77 -11.22
C GLU A 30 8.01 9.46 -10.62
N LYS A 31 7.91 10.03 -9.40
CA LYS A 31 9.08 10.58 -8.67
C LYS A 31 10.18 9.54 -8.49
N LYS A 32 9.81 8.28 -8.25
CA LYS A 32 10.76 7.15 -8.13
C LYS A 32 11.22 6.59 -9.49
N LYS A 33 10.82 7.21 -10.59
CA LYS A 33 11.16 6.84 -11.97
C LYS A 33 10.87 5.36 -12.25
N LEU A 34 9.70 4.88 -11.84
CA LEU A 34 9.34 3.45 -11.94
C LEU A 34 9.61 2.88 -13.35
N LYS A 35 9.20 3.61 -14.38
CA LYS A 35 9.35 3.21 -15.80
C LYS A 35 10.79 2.98 -16.23
N THR A 36 11.77 3.65 -15.62
CA THR A 36 13.20 3.44 -15.96
C THR A 36 13.82 2.26 -15.22
N ARG A 37 13.13 1.72 -14.21
CA ARG A 37 13.62 0.63 -13.35
C ARG A 37 13.02 -0.72 -13.71
N VAL A 38 11.84 -0.72 -14.32
CA VAL A 38 11.12 -1.92 -14.73
C VAL A 38 11.60 -2.35 -16.12
N LYS A 39 11.97 -3.62 -16.26
CA LYS A 39 12.23 -4.23 -17.57
C LYS A 39 10.95 -4.83 -18.14
N HIS A 40 10.81 -4.78 -19.46
CA HIS A 40 9.68 -5.44 -20.14
C HIS A 40 9.62 -6.93 -19.79
N GLY A 41 8.44 -7.42 -19.43
CA GLY A 41 8.19 -8.80 -19.02
C GLY A 41 8.66 -9.16 -17.60
N GLN A 42 9.25 -8.22 -16.84
CA GLN A 42 9.76 -8.49 -15.50
C GLN A 42 8.64 -8.96 -14.56
N ARG A 43 8.85 -10.10 -13.90
CA ARG A 43 7.92 -10.63 -12.90
C ARG A 43 8.20 -9.95 -11.56
N ILE A 44 7.22 -9.25 -10.99
CA ILE A 44 7.38 -8.44 -9.78
C ILE A 44 6.38 -8.88 -8.73
N ALA A 45 6.88 -9.26 -7.55
CA ALA A 45 6.04 -9.55 -6.39
C ALA A 45 5.63 -8.24 -5.70
N VAL A 46 4.34 -8.06 -5.47
CA VAL A 46 3.78 -6.95 -4.68
C VAL A 46 3.31 -7.50 -3.35
N THR A 47 3.95 -7.10 -2.27
CA THR A 47 3.53 -7.50 -0.91
C THR A 47 2.32 -6.69 -0.47
N ALA A 48 1.35 -7.36 0.19
CA ALA A 48 0.14 -6.73 0.70
C ALA A 48 -0.06 -7.07 2.18
N GLY A 49 -0.16 -6.04 3.03
CA GLY A 49 -0.44 -6.17 4.46
C GLY A 49 -1.49 -5.14 4.90
N SER A 50 -2.38 -5.54 5.82
CA SER A 50 -3.53 -4.73 6.23
C SER A 50 -3.33 -3.89 7.48
N ARG A 51 -2.29 -4.18 8.27
CA ARG A 51 -2.04 -3.49 9.54
C ARG A 51 -1.81 -2.00 9.30
N GLY A 52 -2.66 -1.16 9.90
CA GLY A 52 -2.54 0.30 9.86
C GLY A 52 -2.82 0.94 8.49
N ILE A 53 -3.41 0.21 7.54
CA ILE A 53 -3.68 0.70 6.18
C ILE A 53 -5.18 0.60 5.87
N ALA A 54 -5.76 1.69 5.38
CA ALA A 54 -7.09 1.73 4.77
C ALA A 54 -7.02 1.62 3.23
N ASN A 55 -8.15 1.33 2.58
CA ASN A 55 -8.28 1.38 1.11
C ASN A 55 -7.33 0.45 0.32
N ILE A 56 -6.92 -0.67 0.93
CA ILE A 56 -6.00 -1.66 0.34
C ILE A 56 -6.40 -2.08 -1.09
N PRO A 57 -7.69 -2.34 -1.43
CA PRO A 57 -8.05 -2.73 -2.79
C PRO A 57 -7.72 -1.66 -3.84
N LEU A 58 -7.95 -0.38 -3.53
CA LEU A 58 -7.65 0.74 -4.42
C LEU A 58 -6.14 0.93 -4.58
N ILE A 59 -5.39 0.84 -3.46
CA ILE A 59 -3.93 0.96 -3.45
C ILE A 59 -3.32 -0.13 -4.33
N LEU A 60 -3.66 -1.40 -4.08
CA LEU A 60 -3.12 -2.53 -4.83
C LEU A 60 -3.50 -2.47 -6.31
N LYS A 61 -4.76 -2.13 -6.63
CA LYS A 61 -5.20 -1.97 -8.02
C LYS A 61 -4.37 -0.91 -8.76
N THR A 62 -4.15 0.25 -8.13
CA THR A 62 -3.37 1.34 -8.73
C THR A 62 -1.92 0.94 -8.94
N VAL A 63 -1.26 0.37 -7.93
CA VAL A 63 0.14 -0.08 -8.04
C VAL A 63 0.30 -1.15 -9.12
N VAL A 64 -0.58 -2.14 -9.16
CA VAL A 64 -0.57 -3.20 -10.18
C VAL A 64 -0.79 -2.63 -11.58
N ALA A 65 -1.67 -1.64 -11.74
CA ALA A 65 -1.90 -0.98 -13.01
C ALA A 65 -0.63 -0.25 -13.49
N GLU A 66 0.02 0.55 -12.64
CA GLU A 66 1.25 1.27 -12.99
C GLU A 66 2.39 0.32 -13.35
N LEU A 67 2.54 -0.80 -12.63
CA LEU A 67 3.52 -1.84 -12.97
C LEU A 67 3.25 -2.48 -14.33
N LYS A 68 1.98 -2.76 -14.66
CA LYS A 68 1.58 -3.27 -15.98
C LYS A 68 1.84 -2.25 -17.09
N THR A 69 1.53 -0.98 -16.86
CA THR A 69 1.84 0.12 -17.79
C THR A 69 3.34 0.24 -18.03
N ALA A 70 4.17 -0.01 -17.02
CA ALA A 70 5.62 -0.07 -17.15
C ALA A 70 6.13 -1.37 -17.82
N GLY A 71 5.25 -2.29 -18.23
CA GLY A 71 5.59 -3.53 -18.94
C GLY A 71 5.92 -4.73 -18.05
N ALA A 72 5.64 -4.66 -16.74
CA ALA A 72 5.86 -5.78 -15.82
C ALA A 72 4.71 -6.81 -15.84
N LYS A 73 4.98 -7.96 -15.23
CA LYS A 73 4.02 -9.02 -14.89
C LYS A 73 3.88 -9.13 -13.37
N PRO A 74 3.11 -8.24 -12.72
CA PRO A 74 2.99 -8.21 -11.26
C PRO A 74 2.12 -9.36 -10.72
N PHE A 75 2.43 -9.83 -9.51
CA PHE A 75 1.61 -10.77 -8.75
C PHE A 75 1.62 -10.39 -7.26
N ILE A 76 0.52 -10.65 -6.56
CA ILE A 76 0.36 -10.24 -5.15
C ILE A 76 0.72 -11.40 -4.24
N ILE A 77 1.47 -11.10 -3.18
CA ILE A 77 1.78 -12.03 -2.09
C ILE A 77 1.45 -11.39 -0.73
N PRO A 78 1.07 -12.17 0.29
CA PRO A 78 0.85 -11.63 1.63
C PRO A 78 2.16 -11.10 2.21
N ALA A 79 2.11 -9.94 2.87
CA ALA A 79 3.20 -9.43 3.70
C ALA A 79 3.20 -10.19 5.03
N MET A 80 3.85 -11.36 5.04
CA MET A 80 4.00 -12.19 6.24
C MET A 80 5.14 -11.63 7.11
N GLY A 81 4.81 -11.25 8.35
CA GLY A 81 5.69 -10.71 9.38
C GLY A 81 4.91 -10.14 10.55
#